data_AF-A0A327UTY2-F1
#
_entry.id   AF-A0A327UTY2-F1
#
_cell.length_a   1.000
_cell.length_b   1.000
_cell.length_c   1.000
_cell.angle_alpha   90.00
_cell.angle_beta   90.00
_cell.angle_gamma   90.00
#
_symmetry.space_group_name_H-M   'P 1'
#
loop_
_entity.id
_entity.type
_entity.pdbx_description
1 polymer ?
#
loop_
_entity_poly.entity_id
_entity_poly.type
_entity_poly.pdbx_seq_one_letter_code
_entity_poly.pdbx_strand_id
1 'polypeptide(L)'
;MPSAAEVTELLAPHLLGDPRDAGARIDVLSLDVEEEERSFTAMFELLAEGERWRVRVPSGDKWELAVFNGRPDPDLVLDVANVLRIRLLEWWHTKDTAKRSAETGTRLN
;
A
#
# COMPACT_ATOMS: atom_id res chain seq x y z
N MET A 1 -5.17 5.33 20.05
CA MET A 1 -5.16 4.61 18.77
C MET A 1 -4.82 5.66 17.74
N PRO A 2 -3.70 5.56 17.00
CA PRO A 2 -3.47 6.41 15.85
C PRO A 2 -4.69 6.35 14.94
N SER A 3 -5.08 7.50 14.44
CA SER A 3 -6.01 7.63 13.33
C SER A 3 -5.40 7.09 12.04
N ALA A 4 -6.23 6.82 11.04
CA ALA A 4 -5.78 6.43 9.71
C ALA A 4 -4.80 7.46 9.08
N ALA A 5 -4.99 8.75 9.39
CA ALA A 5 -4.05 9.81 9.00
C ALA A 5 -2.67 9.65 9.67
N GLU A 6 -2.64 9.38 10.98
CA GLU A 6 -1.37 9.14 11.69
C GLU A 6 -0.68 7.85 11.19
N VAL A 7 -1.44 6.78 10.89
CA VAL A 7 -0.88 5.57 10.29
C VAL A 7 -0.33 5.85 8.88
N THR A 8 -1.00 6.69 8.10
CA THR A 8 -0.49 7.15 6.80
C THR A 8 0.85 7.85 6.94
N GLU A 9 0.98 8.78 7.90
CA GLU A 9 2.23 9.50 8.18
C GLU A 9 3.36 8.56 8.63
N LEU A 10 3.04 7.52 9.39
CA LEU A 10 4.01 6.51 9.82
C LEU A 10 4.51 5.64 8.66
N LEU A 11 3.64 5.25 7.74
CA LEU A 11 3.97 4.35 6.63
C LEU A 11 4.57 5.08 5.43
N ALA A 12 4.20 6.33 5.19
CA ALA A 12 4.61 7.11 4.03
C ALA A 12 6.15 7.18 3.79
N PRO A 13 7.01 7.38 4.81
CA PRO A 13 8.46 7.40 4.64
C PRO A 13 9.03 6.09 4.07
N HIS A 14 8.31 4.98 4.23
CA HIS A 14 8.72 3.66 3.77
C HIS A 14 8.08 3.29 2.44
N LEU A 15 6.96 3.90 2.06
CA LEU A 15 6.16 3.49 0.91
C LEU A 15 6.19 4.46 -0.27
N LEU A 16 6.48 5.75 -0.03
CA LEU A 16 6.55 6.75 -1.11
C LEU A 16 7.87 6.69 -1.89
N GLY A 17 7.82 7.12 -3.15
CA GLY A 17 8.95 7.10 -4.07
C GLY A 17 9.06 5.79 -4.85
N ASP A 18 10.28 5.46 -5.29
CA ASP A 18 10.56 4.28 -6.11
C ASP A 18 10.77 3.04 -5.22
N PRO A 19 9.77 2.14 -5.05
CA PRO A 19 9.99 0.81 -4.53
C PRO A 19 10.84 0.04 -5.53
N ARG A 20 12.17 0.20 -5.45
CA ARG A 20 13.15 -0.42 -6.35
C ARG A 20 12.81 -1.89 -6.58
N ASP A 21 12.19 -2.19 -7.71
CA ASP A 21 11.96 -3.54 -8.24
C ASP A 21 12.71 -3.63 -9.56
N ALA A 22 13.48 -4.70 -9.74
CA ALA A 22 14.28 -4.94 -10.94
C ALA A 22 13.41 -5.18 -12.19
N GLY A 23 12.10 -5.43 -12.03
CA GLY A 23 11.18 -5.77 -13.13
C GLY A 23 10.28 -4.64 -13.64
N ALA A 24 10.03 -3.58 -12.87
CA ALA A 24 9.13 -2.50 -13.26
C ALA A 24 9.50 -1.17 -12.59
N ARG A 25 9.43 -0.06 -13.34
CA ARG A 25 9.59 1.29 -12.77
C ARG A 25 8.23 1.77 -12.28
N ILE A 26 7.99 1.61 -10.99
CA ILE A 26 6.81 2.10 -10.28
C ILE A 26 7.28 3.21 -9.34
N ASP A 27 6.62 4.36 -9.39
CA ASP A 27 6.82 5.45 -8.44
C ASP A 27 5.53 5.66 -7.65
N VAL A 28 5.61 5.53 -6.33
CA VAL A 28 4.48 5.74 -5.43
C VAL A 28 4.40 7.23 -5.11
N LEU A 29 3.40 7.88 -5.69
CA LEU A 29 3.19 9.33 -5.61
C LEU A 29 2.49 9.73 -4.32
N SER A 30 1.54 8.93 -3.87
CA SER A 30 0.81 9.18 -2.63
C SER A 30 0.32 7.88 -1.99
N LEU A 31 0.05 8.00 -0.69
CA LEU A 31 -0.51 6.98 0.16
C LEU A 31 -1.64 7.61 0.96
N ASP A 32 -2.75 6.89 1.07
CA ASP A 32 -3.79 7.13 2.05
C ASP A 32 -4.17 5.80 2.70
N VAL A 33 -4.63 5.84 3.95
CA VAL A 33 -5.06 4.67 4.71
C VAL A 33 -6.50 4.87 5.14
N GLU A 34 -7.36 3.93 4.77
CA GLU A 34 -8.74 3.85 5.25
C GLU A 34 -8.82 2.75 6.32
N GLU A 35 -9.13 3.11 7.56
CA GLU A 35 -9.37 2.15 8.65
C GLU A 35 -10.79 1.57 8.57
N GLU A 36 -10.89 0.26 8.76
CA GLU A 36 -12.14 -0.48 8.87
C GLU A 36 -12.19 -1.22 10.23
N GLU A 37 -13.34 -1.75 10.65
CA GLU A 37 -13.50 -2.33 12.00
C GLU A 37 -12.45 -3.42 12.32
N ARG A 38 -12.00 -4.19 11.32
CA ARG A 38 -11.09 -5.35 11.49
C ARG A 38 -10.06 -5.48 10.37
N SER A 39 -9.80 -4.39 9.68
CA SER A 39 -8.90 -4.31 8.52
C SER A 39 -8.54 -2.85 8.28
N PHE A 40 -7.60 -2.61 7.39
CA PHE A 40 -7.45 -1.31 6.75
C PHE A 40 -7.16 -1.51 5.28
N THR A 41 -7.38 -0.48 4.48
CA THR A 41 -7.00 -0.46 3.06
C THR A 41 -5.99 0.64 2.83
N ALA A 42 -4.81 0.28 2.32
CA ALA A 42 -3.83 1.23 1.81
C ALA A 42 -4.20 1.59 0.36
N MET A 43 -4.40 2.87 0.11
CA MET A 43 -4.69 3.42 -1.21
C MET A 43 -3.45 4.09 -1.76
N PHE A 44 -2.92 3.56 -2.86
CA PHE A 44 -1.75 4.09 -3.53
C PHE A 44 -2.14 4.85 -4.79
N GLU A 45 -1.51 5.99 -5.03
CA GLU A 45 -1.37 6.50 -6.39
C GLU A 45 0.02 6.21 -6.93
N LEU A 46 0.08 5.62 -8.12
CA LEU A 46 1.30 5.21 -8.78
C LEU A 46 1.50 5.97 -10.08
N LEU A 47 2.75 6.20 -10.43
CA LEU A 47 3.19 6.41 -11.81
C LEU A 47 4.02 5.20 -12.24
N ALA A 48 3.52 4.43 -13.18
CA ALA A 48 4.19 3.24 -13.68
C ALA A 48 4.10 3.20 -15.20
N GLU A 49 5.26 3.09 -15.86
CA GLU A 49 5.36 3.07 -17.33
C GLU A 49 4.69 4.27 -18.04
N GLY A 50 4.67 5.43 -17.38
CA GLY A 50 4.03 6.66 -17.89
C GLY A 50 2.52 6.73 -17.66
N GLU A 51 1.94 5.73 -16.99
CA GLU A 51 0.52 5.66 -16.67
C GLU A 51 0.29 5.92 -15.19
N ARG A 52 -0.75 6.70 -14.87
CA ARG A 52 -1.17 6.90 -13.49
C ARG A 52 -2.18 5.85 -13.09
N TRP A 53 -2.05 5.34 -11.87
CA TRP A 53 -2.93 4.32 -11.32
C TRP A 53 -3.33 4.67 -9.91
N ARG A 54 -4.55 4.32 -9.53
CA ARG A 54 -5.00 4.23 -8.14
C ARG A 54 -5.20 2.77 -7.79
N VAL A 55 -4.58 2.30 -6.71
CA VAL A 55 -4.58 0.90 -6.30
C VAL A 55 -5.00 0.77 -4.85
N ARG A 56 -5.93 -0.14 -4.57
CA ARG A 56 -6.38 -0.48 -3.22
C ARG A 56 -5.72 -1.79 -2.78
N VAL A 57 -4.97 -1.75 -1.69
CA VAL A 57 -4.30 -2.91 -1.09
C VAL A 57 -4.86 -3.12 0.32
N PRO A 58 -5.74 -4.12 0.53
CA PRO A 58 -6.23 -4.42 1.87
C PRO A 58 -5.14 -5.02 2.74
N SER A 59 -5.22 -4.78 4.04
CA SER A 59 -4.48 -5.53 5.05
C SER A 59 -4.85 -7.01 4.96
N GLY A 60 -3.87 -7.90 5.05
CA GLY A 60 -4.07 -9.33 4.83
C GLY A 60 -4.23 -10.09 6.14
N ASP A 61 -3.41 -9.77 7.13
CA ASP A 61 -3.38 -10.44 8.42
C ASP A 61 -3.70 -9.50 9.57
N LYS A 62 -4.28 -10.06 10.64
CA LYS A 62 -4.69 -9.29 11.83
C LYS A 62 -3.54 -8.59 12.55
N TRP A 63 -2.31 -9.09 12.42
CA TRP A 63 -1.16 -8.47 13.09
C TRP A 63 -0.82 -7.11 12.47
N GLU A 64 -1.17 -6.88 11.20
CA GLU A 64 -0.93 -5.61 10.52
C GLU A 64 -1.73 -4.48 11.18
N LEU A 65 -2.90 -4.76 11.75
CA LEU A 65 -3.71 -3.79 12.50
C LEU A 65 -2.99 -3.25 13.74
N ALA A 66 -1.93 -3.91 14.21
CA ALA A 66 -1.18 -3.43 15.36
C ALA A 66 -0.50 -2.07 15.09
N VAL A 67 -0.39 -1.61 13.83
CA VAL A 67 0.05 -0.23 13.51
C VAL A 67 -0.91 0.83 14.07
N PHE A 68 -2.17 0.48 14.31
CA PHE A 68 -3.15 1.32 15.00
C PHE A 68 -3.04 1.23 16.54
N ASN A 69 -2.07 0.50 17.10
CA ASN A 69 -1.92 0.40 18.56
C ASN A 69 -1.01 1.49 19.13
N GLY A 70 -1.62 2.55 19.66
CA GLY A 70 -0.93 3.57 20.47
C GLY A 70 0.27 4.20 19.76
N ARG A 71 1.49 3.87 20.22
CA ARG A 71 2.74 4.21 19.52
C ARG A 71 3.32 2.90 19.02
N PRO A 72 3.09 2.53 17.74
CA PRO A 72 3.57 1.26 17.23
C PRO A 72 5.11 1.24 17.21
N ASP A 73 5.66 0.04 17.40
CA ASP A 73 7.10 -0.21 17.27
C ASP A 73 7.56 0.17 15.84
N PRO A 74 8.67 0.91 15.67
CA PRO A 74 9.23 1.18 14.35
C PRO A 74 9.46 -0.07 13.49
N ASP A 75 9.85 -1.20 14.09
CA ASP A 75 10.05 -2.45 13.37
C ASP A 75 8.72 -3.00 12.85
N LEU A 76 7.64 -2.89 13.63
CA LEU A 76 6.29 -3.24 13.20
C LEU A 76 5.83 -2.36 12.02
N VAL A 77 6.09 -1.05 12.07
CA VAL A 77 5.75 -0.13 10.97
C VAL A 77 6.50 -0.53 9.69
N LEU A 78 7.79 -0.85 9.82
CA LEU A 78 8.62 -1.29 8.69
C LEU A 78 8.14 -2.62 8.11
N ASP A 79 7.78 -3.59 8.95
CA ASP A 79 7.27 -4.90 8.52
C ASP A 79 5.94 -4.75 7.76
N VAL A 80 5.01 -3.95 8.27
CA VAL A 80 3.75 -3.67 7.57
C VAL A 80 4.01 -2.96 6.24
N ALA A 81 4.90 -1.96 6.21
CA ALA A 81 5.27 -1.29 4.96
C ALA A 81 5.88 -2.27 3.94
N ASN A 82 6.73 -3.20 4.37
CA ASN A 82 7.32 -4.21 3.49
C ASN A 82 6.25 -5.14 2.91
N VAL A 83 5.30 -5.59 3.72
CA VAL A 83 4.19 -6.44 3.26
C VAL A 83 3.29 -5.71 2.27
N LEU A 84 2.94 -4.45 2.53
CA LEU A 84 2.16 -3.63 1.61
C LEU A 84 2.89 -3.41 0.28
N ARG A 85 4.21 -3.16 0.32
CA ARG A 85 5.04 -3.04 -0.88
C ARG A 85 5.05 -4.33 -1.70
N ILE A 86 5.22 -5.48 -1.06
CA ILE A 86 5.18 -6.80 -1.74
C ILE A 86 3.84 -6.97 -2.45
N ARG A 87 2.72 -6.76 -1.76
CA ARG A 87 1.38 -6.88 -2.35
C ARG A 87 1.13 -5.91 -3.50
N LEU A 88 1.67 -4.68 -3.42
CA LEU A 88 1.60 -3.70 -4.49
C LEU A 88 2.35 -4.15 -5.75
N LEU A 89 3.56 -4.69 -5.58
CA LEU A 89 4.36 -5.24 -6.69
C LEU A 89 3.69 -6.48 -7.28
N GLU A 90 3.20 -7.40 -6.45
CA GLU A 90 2.43 -8.56 -6.89
C GLU A 90 1.18 -8.14 -7.67
N TRP A 91 0.46 -7.11 -7.21
CA TRP A 91 -0.66 -6.55 -7.94
C TRP A 91 -0.22 -6.03 -9.32
N TRP A 92 0.87 -5.26 -9.41
CA TRP A 92 1.35 -4.72 -10.69
C TRP A 92 1.65 -5.82 -11.72
N HIS A 93 2.29 -6.89 -11.28
CA HIS A 93 2.63 -8.05 -12.12
C HIS A 93 1.41 -8.90 -12.50
N THR A 94 0.30 -8.80 -11.77
CA THR A 94 -0.90 -9.64 -11.98
C THR A 94 -2.13 -8.88 -12.48
N LYS A 95 -2.10 -7.54 -12.56
CA LYS A 95 -3.24 -6.68 -12.89
C LYS A 95 -3.99 -7.05 -14.19
N ASP A 96 -3.27 -7.61 -15.18
CA ASP A 96 -3.83 -7.95 -16.50
C ASP A 96 -4.32 -9.40 -16.61
N THR A 97 -4.04 -10.25 -15.62
CA THR A 97 -4.30 -11.70 -15.68
C THR A 97 -5.19 -12.20 -14.55
N ALA A 98 -5.11 -11.58 -13.37
CA ALA A 98 -5.90 -11.96 -12.20
C ALA A 98 -7.13 -11.04 -12.08
N LYS A 99 -8.34 -11.62 -12.21
CA LYS A 99 -9.62 -10.89 -12.07
C LYS A 99 -9.68 -10.04 -10.80
N ARG A 100 -9.18 -10.59 -9.68
CA ARG A 100 -9.19 -9.92 -8.38
C ARG A 100 -8.25 -8.69 -8.35
N SER A 101 -7.11 -8.74 -9.05
CA SER A 101 -6.18 -7.61 -9.17
C SER A 101 -6.75 -6.54 -10.11
N ALA A 102 -7.45 -6.92 -11.18
CA ALA A 102 -8.10 -5.98 -12.08
C ALA A 102 -9.19 -5.14 -11.36
N GLU A 103 -9.86 -5.70 -10.36
CA GLU A 103 -10.91 -5.02 -9.58
C GLU A 103 -10.36 -4.02 -8.55
N THR A 104 -9.09 -4.14 -8.15
CA THR A 104 -8.49 -3.30 -7.09
C THR A 104 -7.65 -2.14 -7.62
N GLY A 105 -7.45 -2.05 -8.94
CA GLY A 105 -6.70 -0.99 -9.58
C GLY A 105 -7.53 -0.26 -10.62
N THR A 106 -7.39 1.07 -10.66
CA THR A 106 -8.02 1.92 -11.67
C THR A 106 -6.97 2.79 -12.30
N ARG A 107 -6.86 2.74 -13.63
CA ARG A 107 -6.03 3.68 -14.37
C ARG A 107 -6.65 5.07 -14.27
N LEU A 108 -5.83 6.06 -13.92
CA LEU A 108 -6.20 7.47 -13.86
C LEU A 108 -5.84 8.10 -15.21
N ASN A 109 -6.81 8.79 -15.82
CA ASN A 109 -6.62 9.53 -17.07
C ASN A 109 -5.79 10.78 -16.86
#